data_AF-A0A7T9HGH6-F1
#
_entry.id   AF-A0A7T9HGH6-F1
#
_cell.length_a   1.000
_cell.length_b   1.000
_cell.length_c   1.000
_cell.angle_alpha   90.00
_cell.angle_beta   90.00
_cell.angle_gamma   90.00
#
_symmetry.space_group_name_H-M   'P 1'
#
loop_
_entity.id
_entity.type
_entity.pdbx_description
1 polymer ?
#
loop_
_entity_poly.entity_id
_entity_poly.type
_entity_poly.pdbx_seq_one_letter_code
_entity_poly.pdbx_strand_id
1 'polypeptide(L)'
;MPDDLSLPAATYEREFWKQYHALRRMLEHLKSEDALMHRLKVETLIPEQARDMAIKAILGELNDKHRIFLEFFYEFIEFCSHGLHRADISVEFRVFPAGMSEIDTCSLIVDKRRDDLPVEIGRRFIETIPYQEGWEAILSYYRRKETWYDRLFGGNLDRCSLKITEELFPLSCYHITIRLPAQTLLERHQA
;
A
#
# COMPACT_ATOMS: atom_id res chain seq x y z
N MET A 1 32.69 -4.33 -6.72
CA MET A 1 32.74 -5.12 -5.48
C MET A 1 31.63 -4.57 -4.61
N PRO A 2 30.44 -5.19 -4.55
CA PRO A 2 29.45 -4.78 -3.57
C PRO A 2 29.81 -5.43 -2.23
N ASP A 3 29.96 -4.61 -1.20
CA ASP A 3 30.17 -5.05 0.17
C ASP A 3 29.01 -5.96 0.61
N ASP A 4 29.39 -7.07 1.23
CA ASP A 4 28.55 -8.02 1.95
C ASP A 4 27.81 -7.28 3.09
N LEU A 5 26.68 -6.63 2.78
CA LEU A 5 25.71 -6.11 3.74
C LEU A 5 24.72 -7.19 4.18
N SER A 6 25.14 -8.45 4.20
CA SER A 6 24.34 -9.53 4.77
C SER A 6 24.53 -9.53 6.29
N LEU A 7 23.60 -8.90 7.02
CA LEU A 7 23.48 -9.11 8.45
C LEU A 7 23.42 -10.62 8.72
N PRO A 8 24.06 -11.14 9.79
CA PRO A 8 23.88 -12.53 10.20
C PRO A 8 22.38 -12.85 10.27
N ALA A 9 21.94 -14.00 9.76
CA ALA A 9 20.53 -14.32 9.58
C ALA A 9 19.66 -14.09 10.84
N ALA A 10 20.18 -14.43 12.02
CA ALA A 10 19.51 -14.20 13.30
C ALA A 10 19.37 -12.70 13.67
N THR A 11 20.33 -11.88 13.28
CA THR A 11 20.29 -10.42 13.47
C THR A 11 19.30 -9.79 12.49
N TYR A 12 19.29 -10.25 11.24
CA TYR A 12 18.32 -9.81 10.22
C TYR A 12 16.89 -10.13 10.66
N GLU A 13 16.62 -11.35 11.10
CA GLU A 13 15.29 -11.78 11.55
C GLU A 13 14.79 -10.94 12.74
N ARG A 14 15.66 -10.67 13.72
CA ARG A 14 15.31 -9.82 14.86
C ARG A 14 14.98 -8.39 14.44
N GLU A 15 15.80 -7.81 13.56
CA GLU A 15 15.58 -6.44 13.10
C GLU A 15 14.34 -6.35 12.20
N PHE A 16 14.11 -7.35 11.36
CA PHE A 16 12.90 -7.47 10.54
C PHE A 16 11.64 -7.39 11.40
N TRP A 17 11.50 -8.28 12.38
CA TRP A 17 10.30 -8.32 13.22
C TRP A 17 10.15 -7.04 14.03
N LYS A 18 11.25 -6.44 14.50
CA LYS A 18 11.23 -5.15 15.17
C LYS A 18 10.68 -4.04 14.26
N GLN A 19 11.15 -3.94 13.02
CA GLN A 19 10.66 -2.96 12.05
C GLN A 19 9.20 -3.21 11.67
N TYR A 20 8.83 -4.47 11.40
CA TYR A 20 7.44 -4.83 11.07
C TYR A 20 6.48 -4.54 12.24
N HIS A 21 6.89 -4.81 13.48
CA HIS A 21 6.09 -4.43 14.67
C HIS A 21 5.96 -2.92 14.84
N ALA A 22 7.02 -2.15 14.56
CA ALA A 22 6.94 -0.70 14.56
C ALA A 22 5.97 -0.19 13.47
N LEU A 23 6.06 -0.74 12.25
CA LEU A 23 5.15 -0.41 11.15
C LEU A 23 3.68 -0.62 11.54
N ARG A 24 3.37 -1.80 12.12
CA ARG A 24 2.01 -2.12 12.55
C ARG A 24 1.49 -1.18 13.63
N ARG A 25 2.33 -0.80 14.60
CA ARG A 25 1.96 0.18 15.62
C ARG A 25 1.69 1.56 15.01
N MET A 26 2.49 1.98 14.04
CA MET A 26 2.25 3.24 13.33
C MET A 26 0.92 3.19 12.56
N LEU A 27 0.62 2.08 11.88
CA LEU A 27 -0.67 1.86 11.21
C LEU A 27 -1.86 1.91 12.16
N GLU A 28 -1.77 1.23 13.31
CA GLU A 28 -2.81 1.25 14.35
C GLU A 28 -3.04 2.67 14.87
N HIS A 29 -1.95 3.42 15.09
CA HIS A 29 -2.00 4.80 15.54
C HIS A 29 -2.70 5.70 14.52
N LEU A 30 -2.32 5.64 13.24
CA LEU A 30 -2.97 6.39 12.16
C LEU A 30 -4.47 6.09 12.07
N LYS A 31 -4.85 4.81 12.07
CA LYS A 31 -6.26 4.38 12.05
C LYS A 31 -7.05 4.93 13.25
N SER A 32 -6.43 4.99 14.42
CA SER A 32 -7.06 5.52 15.62
C SER A 32 -7.31 7.03 15.53
N GLU A 33 -6.37 7.77 14.95
CA GLU A 33 -6.50 9.22 14.78
C GLU A 33 -7.50 9.58 13.68
N ASP A 34 -7.54 8.83 12.57
CA ASP A 34 -8.58 8.98 11.54
C ASP A 34 -9.97 8.72 12.12
N ALA A 35 -10.12 7.67 12.93
CA ALA A 35 -11.37 7.37 13.60
C ALA A 35 -11.79 8.50 14.58
N LEU A 36 -10.84 9.09 15.30
CA LEU A 36 -11.09 10.25 16.16
C LEU A 36 -11.54 11.46 15.33
N MET A 37 -10.89 11.73 14.19
CA MET A 37 -11.26 12.81 13.28
C MET A 37 -12.67 12.65 12.74
N HIS A 38 -13.06 11.44 12.34
CA HIS A 38 -14.41 11.17 11.89
C HIS A 38 -15.45 11.39 13.01
N ARG A 39 -15.15 10.98 14.24
CA ARG A 39 -16.03 11.23 15.40
C ARG A 39 -16.19 12.71 15.68
N LEU A 40 -15.09 13.47 15.67
CA LEU A 40 -15.12 14.92 15.91
C LEU A 40 -15.93 15.67 14.84
N LYS A 41 -15.85 15.25 13.57
CA LYS A 41 -16.63 15.87 12.48
C LYS A 41 -18.13 15.68 12.63
N VAL A 42 -18.57 14.52 13.15
CA VAL A 42 -19.99 14.19 13.35
C VAL A 42 -20.51 14.68 14.70
N GLU A 43 -19.62 15.02 15.63
CA GLU A 43 -20.01 15.52 16.95
C GLU A 43 -20.70 16.89 16.84
N THR A 44 -21.89 16.97 17.40
CA THR A 44 -22.78 18.15 17.34
C THR A 44 -22.87 18.87 18.69
N LEU A 45 -22.40 18.24 19.78
CA LEU A 45 -22.42 18.83 21.12
C LEU A 45 -21.29 19.83 21.35
N ILE A 46 -20.20 19.75 20.58
CA ILE A 46 -19.05 20.68 20.68
C ILE A 46 -19.35 21.93 19.86
N PRO A 47 -19.13 23.14 20.41
CA PRO A 47 -19.24 24.39 19.65
C PRO A 47 -18.41 24.35 18.37
N GLU A 48 -18.99 24.80 17.25
CA GLU A 48 -18.39 24.69 15.91
C GLU A 48 -16.96 25.26 15.83
N GLN A 49 -16.71 26.43 16.41
CA GLN A 49 -15.37 27.03 16.44
C GLN A 49 -14.34 26.17 17.19
N ALA A 50 -14.73 25.54 18.31
CA ALA A 50 -13.85 24.67 19.08
C ALA A 50 -13.59 23.35 18.33
N ARG A 51 -14.62 22.82 17.67
CA ARG A 51 -14.51 21.64 16.79
C ARG A 51 -13.57 21.91 15.62
N ASP A 52 -13.72 23.04 14.94
CA ASP A 52 -12.88 23.41 13.79
C ASP A 52 -11.42 23.62 14.19
N MET A 53 -11.17 24.24 15.34
CA MET A 53 -9.81 24.38 15.88
C MET A 53 -9.18 23.02 16.21
N ALA A 54 -9.93 22.11 16.84
CA ALA A 54 -9.46 20.76 17.14
C ALA A 54 -9.18 19.96 15.86
N ILE A 55 -10.10 19.99 14.89
CA ILE A 55 -9.95 19.37 13.57
C ILE A 55 -8.69 19.89 12.89
N LYS A 56 -8.46 21.21 12.89
CA LYS A 56 -7.28 21.80 12.23
C LYS A 56 -5.97 21.39 12.90
N ALA A 57 -5.93 21.36 14.24
CA ALA A 57 -4.76 20.92 14.98
C ALA A 57 -4.42 19.45 14.71
N ILE A 58 -5.43 18.57 14.80
CA ILE A 58 -5.26 17.14 14.55
C ILE A 58 -4.87 16.88 13.10
N LEU A 59 -5.49 17.56 12.12
CA LEU A 59 -5.12 17.41 10.71
C LEU A 59 -3.65 17.77 10.43
N GLY A 60 -3.13 18.80 11.08
CA GLY A 60 -1.71 19.18 10.94
C GLY A 60 -0.80 18.06 11.42
N GLU A 61 -1.01 17.57 12.65
CA GLU A 61 -0.22 16.48 13.22
C GLU A 61 -0.36 15.17 12.43
N LEU A 62 -1.58 14.87 11.99
CA LEU A 62 -1.90 13.65 11.25
C LEU A 62 -1.17 13.63 9.90
N ASN A 63 -1.04 14.77 9.22
CA ASN A 63 -0.30 14.87 7.98
C ASN A 63 1.21 14.62 8.17
N ASP A 64 1.79 15.16 9.25
CA ASP A 64 3.19 14.89 9.60
C ASP A 64 3.43 13.42 9.94
N LYS A 65 2.53 12.81 10.72
CA LYS A 65 2.58 11.37 11.06
C LYS A 65 2.44 10.49 9.81
N HIS A 66 1.57 10.86 8.87
CA HIS A 66 1.44 10.17 7.59
C HIS A 66 2.74 10.22 6.78
N ARG A 67 3.41 11.38 6.72
CA ARG A 67 4.70 11.50 6.03
C ARG A 67 5.76 10.59 6.65
N ILE A 68 5.91 10.63 7.98
CA ILE A 68 6.87 9.78 8.70
C ILE A 68 6.56 8.29 8.48
N PHE A 69 5.28 7.93 8.50
CA PHE A 69 4.85 6.57 8.20
C PHE A 69 5.23 6.15 6.78
N LEU A 70 5.01 7.00 5.77
CA LEU A 70 5.38 6.69 4.39
C LEU A 70 6.88 6.47 4.26
N GLU A 71 7.71 7.37 4.81
CA GLU A 71 9.17 7.22 4.81
C GLU A 71 9.59 5.88 5.44
N PHE A 72 9.10 5.59 6.64
CA PHE A 72 9.39 4.32 7.33
C PHE A 72 8.88 3.09 6.55
N PHE A 73 7.72 3.21 5.89
CA PHE A 73 7.16 2.13 5.08
C PHE A 73 8.07 1.80 3.90
N TYR A 74 8.57 2.81 3.17
CA TYR A 74 9.47 2.56 2.03
C TYR A 74 10.82 1.98 2.49
N GLU A 75 11.38 2.47 3.59
CA GLU A 75 12.58 1.88 4.20
C GLU A 75 12.36 0.42 4.59
N PHE A 76 11.19 0.09 5.16
CA PHE A 76 10.84 -1.29 5.48
C PHE A 76 10.72 -2.16 4.22
N ILE A 77 10.10 -1.67 3.13
CA ILE A 77 10.02 -2.42 1.87
C ILE A 77 11.41 -2.62 1.25
N GLU A 78 12.28 -1.62 1.33
CA GLU A 78 13.68 -1.74 0.91
C GLU A 78 14.44 -2.75 1.78
N PHE A 79 14.25 -2.75 3.09
CA PHE A 79 14.83 -3.76 3.97
C PHE A 79 14.34 -5.18 3.64
N CYS A 80 13.07 -5.33 3.25
CA CYS A 80 12.50 -6.61 2.78
C CYS A 80 13.10 -7.11 1.47
N SER A 81 13.62 -6.24 0.60
CA SER A 81 14.21 -6.66 -0.68
C SER A 81 15.54 -7.40 -0.51
N HIS A 82 16.20 -7.20 0.64
CA HIS A 82 17.53 -7.72 0.94
C HIS A 82 17.54 -9.00 1.78
N GLY A 83 16.39 -9.51 2.20
CA GLY A 83 16.37 -10.73 3.01
C GLY A 83 15.21 -11.67 2.79
N LEU A 84 15.00 -12.55 3.76
CA LEU A 84 14.24 -13.79 3.55
C LEU A 84 12.72 -13.60 3.63
N HIS A 85 12.27 -12.53 4.28
CA HIS A 85 10.85 -12.29 4.52
C HIS A 85 10.18 -11.72 3.28
N ARG A 86 8.93 -12.15 3.06
CA ARG A 86 8.20 -11.82 1.84
C ARG A 86 7.14 -10.78 2.14
N ALA A 87 7.33 -9.59 1.56
CA ALA A 87 6.35 -8.51 1.55
C ALA A 87 5.71 -8.40 0.16
N ASP A 88 4.39 -8.46 0.12
CA ASP A 88 3.58 -8.23 -1.09
C ASP A 88 2.61 -7.09 -0.83
N ILE A 89 2.27 -6.32 -1.86
CA ILE A 89 1.17 -5.35 -1.82
C ILE A 89 -0.01 -5.91 -2.60
N SER A 90 -1.20 -5.81 -2.01
CA SER A 90 -2.47 -6.14 -2.65
C SER A 90 -3.32 -4.88 -2.72
N VAL A 91 -3.81 -4.55 -3.91
CA VAL A 91 -4.72 -3.42 -4.12
C VAL A 91 -5.96 -3.91 -4.84
N GLU A 92 -7.12 -3.56 -4.28
CA GLU A 92 -8.43 -3.75 -4.88
C GLU A 92 -8.97 -2.38 -5.28
N PHE A 93 -9.32 -2.22 -6.54
CA PHE A 93 -9.82 -0.96 -7.07
C PHE A 93 -10.83 -1.19 -8.20
N ARG A 94 -11.73 -0.23 -8.36
CA ARG A 94 -12.71 -0.17 -9.43
C ARG A 94 -12.27 0.82 -10.49
N VAL A 95 -12.52 0.49 -11.75
CA VAL A 95 -12.33 1.39 -12.90
C VAL A 95 -13.68 1.62 -13.56
N PHE A 96 -14.08 2.88 -13.60
CA PHE A 96 -15.36 3.32 -14.16
C PHE A 96 -15.20 3.75 -15.63
N PRO A 97 -16.31 3.77 -16.40
CA PRO A 97 -16.36 4.36 -17.72
C PRO A 97 -15.93 5.83 -17.60
N ALA A 98 -15.12 6.31 -18.55
CA ALA A 98 -14.36 7.58 -18.49
C ALA A 98 -13.00 7.53 -17.77
N GLY A 99 -12.50 6.35 -17.38
CA GLY A 99 -11.12 6.19 -16.90
C GLY A 99 -10.90 6.73 -15.48
N MET A 100 -11.96 6.85 -14.68
CA MET A 100 -11.86 7.14 -13.25
C MET A 100 -11.60 5.85 -12.47
N SER A 101 -10.84 5.94 -11.38
CA SER A 101 -10.61 4.82 -10.47
C SER A 101 -10.96 5.15 -9.04
N GLU A 102 -11.43 4.14 -8.31
CA GLU A 102 -11.70 4.20 -6.87
C GLU A 102 -11.01 3.01 -6.20
N ILE A 103 -10.30 3.26 -5.10
CA ILE A 103 -9.60 2.21 -4.36
C ILE A 103 -10.53 1.71 -3.27
N ASP A 104 -10.79 0.41 -3.27
CA ASP A 104 -11.62 -0.25 -2.27
C ASP A 104 -10.77 -0.69 -1.08
N THR A 105 -9.66 -1.39 -1.35
CA THR A 105 -8.73 -1.82 -0.31
C THR A 105 -7.28 -1.75 -0.78
N CYS A 106 -6.39 -1.47 0.17
CA CYS A 106 -4.95 -1.58 -0.01
C CYS A 106 -4.38 -2.29 1.22
N SER A 107 -3.59 -3.34 1.02
CA SER A 107 -3.05 -4.11 2.13
C SER A 107 -1.60 -4.53 1.85
N LEU A 108 -0.80 -4.53 2.91
CA LEU A 108 0.50 -5.18 2.95
C LEU A 108 0.33 -6.62 3.41
N ILE A 109 0.96 -7.56 2.72
CA ILE A 109 0.98 -8.97 3.08
C ILE A 109 2.42 -9.35 3.42
N VAL A 110 2.69 -9.61 4.69
CA VAL A 110 4.01 -10.04 5.19
C VAL A 110 3.90 -11.46 5.72
N ASP A 111 4.58 -12.42 5.09
CA ASP A 111 4.57 -13.83 5.50
C ASP A 111 3.16 -14.36 5.84
N LYS A 112 2.19 -14.05 4.98
CA LYS A 112 0.75 -14.39 5.08
C LYS A 112 -0.07 -13.57 6.10
N ARG A 113 0.53 -12.62 6.82
CA ARG A 113 -0.21 -11.63 7.63
C ARG A 113 -0.61 -10.45 6.76
N ARG A 114 -1.89 -10.08 6.82
CA ARG A 114 -2.45 -8.94 6.06
C ARG A 114 -2.67 -7.78 7.00
N ASP A 115 -2.12 -6.61 6.66
CA ASP A 115 -2.35 -5.34 7.35
C ASP A 115 -2.87 -4.31 6.34
N ASP A 116 -4.04 -3.72 6.61
CA ASP A 116 -4.58 -2.67 5.73
C ASP A 116 -3.76 -1.41 5.83
N LEU A 117 -3.40 -0.88 4.66
CA LEU A 117 -2.61 0.32 4.48
C LEU A 117 -3.51 1.54 4.21
N PRO A 118 -3.00 2.75 4.47
CA PRO A 118 -3.65 3.98 4.04
C PRO A 118 -3.90 3.99 2.52
N VAL A 119 -5.01 4.60 2.11
CA VAL A 119 -5.47 4.66 0.71
C VAL A 119 -4.44 5.34 -0.19
N GLU A 120 -3.64 6.25 0.37
CA GLU A 120 -2.56 6.98 -0.31
C GLU A 120 -1.51 6.04 -0.89
N ILE A 121 -1.17 4.95 -0.17
CA ILE A 121 -0.24 3.93 -0.69
C ILE A 121 -0.86 3.23 -1.88
N GLY A 122 -2.14 2.84 -1.76
CA GLY A 122 -2.90 2.26 -2.87
C GLY A 122 -2.89 3.18 -4.08
N ARG A 123 -3.12 4.48 -3.88
CA ARG A 123 -3.17 5.49 -4.94
C ARG A 123 -1.84 5.60 -5.68
N ARG A 124 -0.73 5.69 -4.95
CA ARG A 124 0.61 5.69 -5.54
C ARG A 124 0.88 4.45 -6.37
N PHE A 125 0.36 3.30 -5.94
CA PHE A 125 0.49 2.04 -6.67
C PHE A 125 -0.34 2.02 -7.96
N ILE A 126 -1.65 2.33 -7.88
CA ILE A 126 -2.53 2.31 -9.07
C ILE A 126 -2.15 3.37 -10.10
N GLU A 127 -1.54 4.48 -9.72
CA GLU A 127 -1.00 5.47 -10.66
C GLU A 127 0.11 4.92 -11.57
N THR A 128 0.72 3.79 -11.23
CA THR A 128 1.68 3.11 -12.11
C THR A 128 1.00 2.20 -13.15
N ILE A 129 -0.29 1.92 -12.95
CA ILE A 129 -1.07 1.02 -13.79
C ILE A 129 -1.76 1.86 -14.87
N PRO A 130 -1.66 1.48 -16.16
CA PRO A 130 -2.35 2.17 -17.26
C PRO A 130 -3.85 1.81 -17.28
N TYR A 131 -4.57 2.03 -16.18
CA TYR A 131 -5.98 1.61 -16.05
C TYR A 131 -6.93 2.42 -16.95
N GLN A 132 -6.53 3.62 -17.36
CA GLN A 132 -7.28 4.49 -18.28
C GLN A 132 -7.32 3.93 -19.71
N GLU A 133 -6.37 3.06 -20.06
CA GLU A 133 -6.26 2.44 -21.39
C GLU A 133 -7.10 1.16 -21.53
N GLY A 134 -7.84 0.77 -20.50
CA GLY A 134 -8.67 -0.44 -20.49
C GLY A 134 -8.01 -1.64 -19.80
N TRP A 135 -8.78 -2.71 -19.62
CA TRP A 135 -8.36 -3.88 -18.84
C TRP A 135 -7.22 -4.66 -19.52
N GLU A 136 -7.11 -4.60 -20.85
CA GLU A 136 -6.02 -5.22 -21.61
C GLU A 136 -4.66 -4.59 -21.29
N ALA A 137 -4.63 -3.28 -21.07
CA ALA A 137 -3.43 -2.56 -20.68
C ALA A 137 -2.99 -2.94 -19.24
N ILE A 138 -3.96 -3.16 -18.36
CA ILE A 138 -3.74 -3.63 -16.97
C ILE A 138 -3.17 -5.06 -16.99
N LEU A 139 -3.74 -5.95 -17.81
CA LEU A 139 -3.23 -7.30 -17.99
C LEU A 139 -1.79 -7.27 -18.55
N SER A 140 -1.51 -6.39 -19.51
CA SER A 140 -0.18 -6.23 -20.10
C SER A 140 0.82 -5.67 -19.08
N TYR A 141 0.42 -4.69 -18.28
CA TYR A 141 1.20 -4.19 -17.16
C TYR A 141 1.55 -5.32 -16.17
N TYR A 142 0.55 -6.08 -15.74
CA TYR A 142 0.74 -7.19 -14.80
C TYR A 142 1.74 -8.23 -15.34
N ARG A 143 1.57 -8.68 -16.59
CA ARG A 143 2.48 -9.66 -17.22
C ARG A 143 3.92 -9.16 -17.30
N ARG A 144 4.14 -7.87 -17.58
CA ARG A 144 5.48 -7.28 -17.57
C ARG A 144 6.09 -7.31 -16.17
N LYS A 145 5.33 -6.94 -15.14
CA LYS A 145 5.79 -6.99 -13.75
C LYS A 145 6.09 -8.42 -13.31
N GLU A 146 5.18 -9.35 -13.55
CA GLU A 146 5.33 -10.76 -13.25
C GLU A 146 6.60 -11.35 -13.90
N THR A 147 6.82 -11.08 -15.19
CA THR A 147 8.02 -11.54 -15.92
C THR A 147 9.30 -10.93 -15.37
N TRP A 148 9.27 -9.65 -14.99
CA TRP A 148 10.41 -8.98 -14.37
C TRP A 148 10.76 -9.62 -13.02
N TYR A 149 9.75 -9.92 -12.21
CA TYR A 149 9.91 -10.59 -10.92
C TYR A 149 10.44 -12.00 -11.05
N ASP A 150 9.90 -12.78 -11.99
CA ASP A 150 10.34 -14.14 -12.28
C ASP A 150 11.87 -14.19 -12.52
N ARG A 151 12.36 -13.25 -13.34
CA ARG A 151 13.78 -13.13 -13.70
C ARG A 151 14.68 -12.73 -12.54
N LEU A 152 14.22 -11.83 -11.67
CA LEU A 152 15.04 -11.29 -10.58
C LEU A 152 15.04 -12.15 -9.31
N PHE A 153 13.94 -12.85 -9.02
CA PHE A 153 13.73 -13.50 -7.74
C PHE A 153 13.44 -15.00 -7.83
N GLY A 154 13.69 -15.62 -8.99
CA GLY A 154 13.78 -17.08 -9.12
C GLY A 154 12.44 -17.82 -9.06
N GLY A 155 11.39 -17.27 -9.67
CA GLY A 155 10.21 -18.06 -10.06
C GLY A 155 9.17 -18.39 -8.99
N ASN A 156 9.07 -17.61 -7.91
CA ASN A 156 7.96 -17.74 -6.96
C ASN A 156 6.73 -16.91 -7.37
N LEU A 157 6.07 -17.35 -8.43
CA LEU A 157 4.91 -16.68 -9.02
C LEU A 157 3.63 -16.76 -8.17
N ASP A 158 3.58 -17.63 -7.16
CA ASP A 158 2.45 -17.72 -6.20
C ASP A 158 2.21 -16.41 -5.43
N ARG A 159 3.17 -15.48 -5.50
CA ARG A 159 3.12 -14.14 -4.88
C ARG A 159 2.42 -13.10 -5.75
N CYS A 160 2.27 -13.38 -7.04
CA CYS A 160 1.61 -12.51 -8.00
C CYS A 160 0.19 -13.03 -8.24
N SER A 161 -0.79 -12.13 -8.28
CA SER A 161 -2.12 -12.49 -8.72
C SER A 161 -2.83 -11.30 -9.35
N LEU A 162 -3.59 -11.56 -10.41
CA LEU A 162 -4.48 -10.60 -11.03
C LEU A 162 -5.87 -11.21 -11.16
N LYS A 163 -6.88 -10.49 -10.68
CA LYS A 163 -8.29 -10.77 -10.92
C LYS A 163 -8.92 -9.53 -11.53
N ILE A 164 -9.56 -9.68 -12.68
CA ILE A 164 -10.38 -8.63 -13.30
C ILE A 164 -11.78 -9.19 -13.44
N THR A 165 -12.76 -8.48 -12.90
CA THR A 165 -14.18 -8.84 -12.97
C THR A 165 -14.95 -7.67 -13.56
N GLU A 166 -15.72 -7.92 -14.62
CA GLU A 166 -16.61 -6.93 -15.19
C GLU A 166 -17.96 -6.99 -14.46
N GLU A 167 -18.40 -5.87 -13.91
CA GLU A 167 -19.76 -5.67 -13.40
C GLU A 167 -20.53 -4.85 -14.44
N LEU A 168 -21.70 -5.34 -14.86
CA LEU A 168 -22.55 -4.68 -15.87
C LEU A 168 -23.71 -3.89 -15.26
N PHE A 169 -24.06 -4.16 -14.01
CA PHE A 169 -25.19 -3.58 -13.29
C PHE A 169 -24.83 -3.41 -11.81
N PRO A 170 -25.11 -2.26 -11.17
CA PRO A 170 -25.96 -1.14 -11.63
C PRO A 170 -25.25 -0.16 -12.57
N LEU A 171 -23.93 -0.17 -12.61
CA LEU A 171 -23.10 0.64 -13.50
C LEU A 171 -21.99 -0.26 -14.06
N SER A 172 -21.72 -0.15 -15.36
CA SER A 172 -20.61 -0.87 -15.98
C SER A 172 -19.29 -0.45 -15.33
N CYS A 173 -18.54 -1.35 -14.72
CA CYS A 173 -17.21 -1.07 -14.18
C CYS A 173 -16.35 -2.35 -14.11
N TYR A 174 -15.04 -2.18 -13.98
CA TYR A 174 -14.12 -3.29 -13.75
C TYR A 174 -13.63 -3.29 -12.31
N HIS A 175 -13.85 -4.40 -11.61
CA HIS A 175 -13.25 -4.68 -10.30
C HIS A 175 -11.93 -5.40 -10.51
N ILE A 176 -10.87 -4.81 -9.98
CA ILE A 176 -9.51 -5.28 -10.20
C ILE A 176 -8.87 -5.54 -8.86
N THR A 177 -8.40 -6.76 -8.67
CA THR A 177 -7.53 -7.13 -7.56
C THR A 177 -6.18 -7.49 -8.14
N ILE A 178 -5.14 -6.77 -7.72
CA ILE A 178 -3.77 -7.02 -8.13
C ILE A 178 -2.91 -7.20 -6.88
N ARG A 179 -2.13 -8.27 -6.87
CA ARG A 179 -1.12 -8.56 -5.87
C ARG A 179 0.22 -8.69 -6.57
N LEU A 180 1.21 -7.93 -6.09
CA LEU A 180 2.59 -7.99 -6.55
C LEU A 180 3.52 -7.89 -5.35
N PRO A 181 4.78 -8.35 -5.45
CA PRO A 181 5.79 -8.05 -4.44
C PRO A 181 5.89 -6.54 -4.18
N ALA A 182 5.99 -6.15 -2.91
CA ALA A 182 5.91 -4.74 -2.51
C ALA A 182 7.04 -3.88 -3.09
N GLN A 183 8.14 -4.50 -3.53
CA GLN A 183 9.27 -3.84 -4.18
C GLN A 183 8.88 -3.04 -5.43
N THR A 184 7.72 -3.32 -6.06
CA THR A 184 7.21 -2.53 -7.20
C THR A 184 7.02 -1.07 -6.83
N LEU A 185 6.82 -0.78 -5.54
CA LEU A 185 6.62 0.57 -5.04
C LEU A 185 7.90 1.40 -5.01
N LEU A 186 9.07 0.74 -4.97
CA LEU A 186 10.37 1.40 -4.88
C LEU A 186 10.82 1.99 -6.23
N GLU A 187 10.36 1.43 -7.35
CA GLU A 187 10.72 1.88 -8.69
C GLU A 187 10.36 3.36 -8.96
N ARG A 188 9.40 3.91 -8.21
CA ARG A 188 9.00 5.33 -8.30
C ARG A 188 9.64 6.23 -7.25
N HIS A 189 10.29 5.68 -6.23
CA HIS A 189 10.93 6.46 -5.16
C HIS A 189 12.37 6.86 -5.49
N GLN A 190 12.94 6.29 -6.56
CA GLN A 190 14.30 6.57 -7.05
C GLN A 190 14.31 7.40 -8.35
N ALA A 191 13.15 7.85 -8.84
CA ALA A 191 13.00 8.70 -10.02
C ALA A 191 12.42 10.06 -9.61
#